data_AF-A0A533RYJ7-F1
#
_entry.id   AF-A0A533RYJ7-F1
#
_cell.length_a   1.000
_cell.length_b   1.000
_cell.length_c   1.000
_cell.angle_alpha   90.00
_cell.angle_beta   90.00
_cell.angle_gamma   90.00
#
_symmetry.space_group_name_H-M   'P 1'
#
loop_
_entity.id
_entity.type
_entity.pdbx_description
1 polymer ?
#
loop_
_entity_poly.entity_id
_entity_poly.type
_entity_poly.pdbx_seq_one_letter_code
_entity_poly.pdbx_strand_id
1 'polypeptide(L)'
;MVAHSGLVSFLTLLDPAYIDGWIKSGKTLAQLDDRLVQMRVTDLLKQLREKPLVSSTEINAELQHRILEQINQNQALQDALSMAKQRIEALEQENHGLQAQNSIQQQVEQLVQKEQRPNDETAGSPVLQGMAEPPWMAEWRQRTTFERDAIILTLIGETGVSRRPKIIQLAAVRMGVKPDNSAIGDALNRIEERGLGVGL
;
A
#
# COMPACT_ATOMS: atom_id res chain seq x y z
N MET A 1 10.45 -51.11 -58.74
CA MET A 1 11.14 -50.86 -57.45
C MET A 1 10.78 -49.51 -56.81
N VAL A 2 10.52 -48.44 -57.58
CA VAL A 2 10.25 -47.09 -57.02
C VAL A 2 8.91 -46.99 -56.25
N ALA A 3 7.87 -47.72 -56.66
CA ALA A 3 6.57 -47.70 -55.98
C ALA A 3 6.60 -48.38 -54.60
N HIS A 4 7.27 -49.54 -54.51
CA HIS A 4 7.48 -50.27 -53.25
C HIS A 4 8.22 -49.41 -52.21
N SER A 5 9.33 -48.79 -52.60
CA SER A 5 10.09 -47.93 -51.69
C SER A 5 9.31 -46.69 -51.25
N GLY A 6 8.48 -46.13 -52.13
CA GLY A 6 7.58 -45.02 -51.79
C GLY A 6 6.51 -45.42 -50.78
N LEU A 7 5.85 -46.57 -50.97
CA LEU A 7 4.83 -47.08 -50.06
C LEU A 7 5.39 -47.43 -48.67
N VAL A 8 6.56 -48.06 -48.65
CA VAL A 8 7.28 -48.36 -47.40
C VAL A 8 7.66 -47.07 -46.67
N SER A 9 8.18 -46.07 -47.38
CA SER A 9 8.52 -44.76 -46.80
C SER A 9 7.28 -44.05 -46.23
N PHE A 10 6.14 -44.16 -46.91
CA PHE A 10 4.90 -43.59 -46.42
C PHE A 10 4.39 -44.32 -45.17
N LEU A 11 4.48 -45.65 -45.14
CA LEU A 11 4.13 -46.44 -43.97
C LEU A 11 5.06 -46.15 -42.78
N THR A 12 6.36 -45.91 -43.01
CA THR A 12 7.29 -45.51 -41.92
C THR A 12 6.91 -44.18 -41.28
N LEU A 13 6.30 -43.27 -42.03
CA LEU A 13 5.86 -41.98 -41.52
C LEU A 13 4.52 -42.10 -40.77
N LEU A 14 3.62 -42.96 -41.25
CA LEU A 14 2.28 -43.13 -40.68
C LEU A 14 2.22 -44.07 -39.46
N ASP A 15 3.02 -45.13 -39.44
CA ASP A 15 3.02 -46.15 -38.37
C ASP A 15 4.45 -46.65 -38.08
N PRO A 16 5.28 -45.83 -37.40
CA PRO A 16 6.67 -46.16 -37.09
C PRO A 16 6.79 -47.37 -36.15
N ALA A 17 5.81 -47.57 -35.25
CA ALA A 17 5.81 -48.68 -34.30
C ALA A 17 5.68 -50.05 -34.99
N TYR A 18 4.89 -50.12 -36.07
CA TYR A 18 4.78 -51.34 -36.88
C TYR A 18 6.09 -51.69 -37.60
N ILE A 19 6.78 -50.68 -38.16
CA ILE A 19 8.07 -50.89 -38.82
C ILE A 19 9.13 -51.31 -37.81
N ASP A 20 9.17 -50.73 -36.62
CA ASP A 20 10.08 -51.14 -35.56
C ASP A 20 9.83 -52.59 -35.13
N GLY A 21 8.58 -53.03 -35.02
CA GLY A 21 8.23 -54.42 -34.76
C GLY A 21 8.66 -55.36 -35.89
N TRP A 22 8.54 -54.92 -37.15
CA TRP A 22 8.97 -55.67 -38.32
C TRP A 22 10.50 -55.86 -38.35
N ILE A 23 11.25 -54.79 -38.10
CA ILE A 23 12.72 -54.83 -38.04
C ILE A 23 13.18 -55.70 -36.84
N LYS A 24 12.53 -55.58 -35.68
CA LYS A 24 12.81 -56.42 -34.50
C LYS A 24 12.53 -57.90 -34.72
N SER A 25 11.66 -58.26 -35.67
CA SER A 25 11.42 -59.65 -36.08
C SER A 25 12.50 -60.22 -37.01
N GLY A 26 13.55 -59.45 -37.33
CA GLY A 26 14.67 -59.86 -38.16
C GLY A 26 14.39 -59.80 -39.67
N LYS A 27 13.27 -59.20 -40.09
CA LYS A 27 12.87 -59.10 -41.49
C LYS A 27 13.34 -57.76 -42.08
N THR A 28 13.79 -57.78 -43.34
CA THR A 28 14.18 -56.56 -44.05
C THR A 28 12.96 -55.87 -44.66
N LEU A 29 13.00 -54.54 -44.80
CA LEU A 29 11.89 -53.77 -45.38
C LEU A 29 11.59 -54.15 -46.85
N ALA A 30 12.56 -54.74 -47.55
CA ALA A 30 12.40 -55.25 -48.91
C ALA A 30 11.54 -56.54 -49.00
N GLN A 31 11.26 -57.20 -47.88
CA GLN A 31 10.40 -58.38 -47.80
C GLN A 31 8.93 -58.02 -47.52
N LEU A 32 8.61 -56.74 -47.40
CA LEU A 32 7.27 -56.29 -47.08
C LEU A 32 6.38 -56.37 -48.33
N ASP A 33 5.21 -57.00 -48.21
CA ASP A 33 4.28 -57.11 -49.33
C ASP A 33 3.61 -55.76 -49.62
N ASP A 34 3.72 -55.29 -50.87
CA ASP A 34 3.11 -54.05 -51.36
C ASP A 34 1.60 -54.01 -51.11
N ARG A 35 0.91 -55.14 -51.25
CA ARG A 35 -0.55 -55.20 -51.01
C ARG A 35 -0.91 -54.99 -49.55
N LEU A 36 -0.09 -55.54 -48.64
CA LEU A 36 -0.27 -55.38 -47.20
C LEU A 36 -0.01 -53.93 -46.77
N VAL A 37 1.04 -53.32 -47.32
CA VAL A 37 1.37 -51.90 -47.09
C VAL A 37 0.24 -51.01 -47.57
N GLN A 38 -0.24 -51.22 -48.80
CA GLN A 38 -1.31 -50.41 -49.37
C GLN A 38 -2.61 -50.54 -48.59
N MET A 39 -2.99 -51.75 -48.17
CA MET A 39 -4.18 -51.98 -47.34
C MET A 39 -4.07 -51.22 -46.01
N ARG A 40 -2.94 -51.35 -45.32
CA ARG A 40 -2.72 -50.72 -44.01
C ARG A 40 -2.63 -49.20 -44.09
N VAL A 41 -1.95 -48.66 -45.10
CA VAL A 41 -1.95 -47.22 -45.38
C VAL A 41 -3.38 -46.73 -45.63
N THR A 42 -4.17 -47.48 -46.40
CA THR A 42 -5.57 -47.11 -46.69
C THR A 42 -6.43 -47.11 -45.43
N ASP A 43 -6.27 -48.12 -44.57
CA ASP A 43 -6.99 -48.21 -43.30
C ASP A 43 -6.60 -47.09 -42.34
N LEU A 44 -5.31 -46.76 -42.25
CA LEU A 44 -4.83 -45.64 -41.42
C LEU A 44 -5.33 -44.28 -41.95
N LEU A 45 -5.33 -44.08 -43.27
CA LEU A 45 -5.91 -42.88 -43.88
C LEU A 45 -7.41 -42.79 -43.64
N LYS A 46 -8.13 -43.92 -43.67
CA LYS A 46 -9.55 -43.99 -43.35
C LYS A 46 -9.78 -43.65 -41.87
N GLN A 47 -8.99 -44.18 -40.95
CA GLN A 47 -9.06 -43.84 -39.52
C GLN A 47 -8.76 -42.36 -39.25
N LEU A 48 -7.76 -41.77 -39.94
CA LEU A 48 -7.46 -40.35 -39.84
C LEU A 48 -8.58 -39.47 -40.39
N ARG A 49 -9.26 -39.93 -41.45
CA ARG A 49 -10.41 -39.24 -42.05
C ARG A 49 -11.67 -39.36 -41.22
N GLU A 50 -11.88 -40.50 -40.57
CA GLU A 50 -13.01 -40.77 -39.69
C GLU A 50 -12.83 -40.17 -38.29
N LYS A 51 -11.62 -39.75 -37.92
CA LYS A 51 -11.38 -38.96 -36.70
C LYS A 51 -12.09 -37.61 -36.85
N PRO A 52 -13.17 -37.36 -36.10
CA PRO A 52 -14.07 -36.26 -36.42
C PRO A 52 -13.38 -34.92 -36.13
N LEU A 53 -13.27 -34.07 -37.16
CA LEU A 53 -12.86 -32.67 -37.00
C LEU A 53 -13.79 -31.87 -36.05
N VAL A 54 -14.98 -32.40 -35.77
CA VAL A 54 -16.00 -31.78 -34.91
C VAL A 54 -15.50 -31.57 -33.48
N SER A 55 -14.74 -32.53 -32.91
CA SER A 55 -14.14 -32.37 -31.58
C SER A 55 -13.11 -31.24 -31.57
N SER A 56 -12.39 -31.04 -32.67
CA SER A 56 -11.37 -30.01 -32.79
C SER A 56 -11.98 -28.60 -32.80
N THR A 57 -13.18 -28.43 -33.38
CA THR A 57 -13.88 -27.14 -33.42
C THR A 57 -14.46 -26.74 -32.06
N GLU A 58 -15.08 -27.67 -31.34
CA GLU A 58 -15.65 -27.40 -30.00
C GLU A 58 -14.54 -27.13 -28.98
N ILE A 59 -13.46 -27.93 -29.01
CA ILE A 59 -12.28 -27.71 -28.17
C ILE A 59 -11.64 -26.35 -28.49
N ASN A 60 -11.56 -25.96 -29.77
CA ASN A 60 -11.02 -24.64 -30.13
C ASN A 60 -11.90 -23.49 -29.63
N ALA A 61 -13.23 -23.61 -29.68
CA ALA A 61 -14.13 -22.59 -29.18
C ALA A 61 -14.01 -22.41 -27.66
N GLU A 62 -13.92 -23.52 -26.92
CA GLU A 62 -13.73 -23.50 -25.47
C GLU A 62 -12.36 -22.93 -25.07
N LEU A 63 -11.30 -23.29 -25.80
CA LEU A 63 -9.97 -22.70 -25.62
C LEU A 63 -9.97 -21.20 -25.90
N GLN A 64 -10.63 -20.74 -26.96
CA GLN A 64 -10.73 -19.30 -27.27
C GLN A 64 -11.48 -18.54 -26.18
N HIS A 65 -12.59 -19.10 -25.68
CA HIS A 65 -13.32 -18.51 -24.57
C HIS A 65 -12.44 -18.38 -23.33
N ARG A 66 -11.70 -19.44 -22.99
CA ARG A 66 -10.81 -19.45 -21.81
C ARG A 66 -9.63 -18.49 -21.94
N ILE A 67 -9.07 -18.33 -23.14
CA ILE A 67 -8.04 -17.32 -23.42
C ILE A 67 -8.60 -15.92 -23.18
N LEU A 68 -9.81 -15.64 -23.67
CA LEU A 68 -10.44 -14.33 -23.53
C LEU A 68 -10.77 -14.01 -22.08
N GLU A 69 -11.23 -15.00 -21.32
CA GLU A 69 -11.43 -14.90 -19.87
C GLU A 69 -10.11 -14.62 -19.14
N GLN A 70 -9.03 -15.34 -19.47
CA GLN A 70 -7.71 -15.12 -18.89
C GLN A 70 -7.14 -13.74 -19.22
N ILE A 71 -7.37 -13.23 -20.43
CA ILE A 71 -6.97 -11.87 -20.82
C ILE A 71 -7.70 -10.85 -19.95
N ASN A 72 -9.02 -10.98 -19.80
CA ASN A 72 -9.81 -10.08 -18.94
C ASN A 72 -9.37 -10.14 -17.47
N GLN A 73 -9.10 -11.33 -16.95
CA GLN A 73 -8.59 -11.48 -15.58
C GLN A 73 -7.21 -10.85 -15.40
N ASN A 74 -6.30 -11.04 -16.35
CA ASN A 74 -4.98 -10.40 -16.31
C ASN A 74 -5.09 -8.87 -16.38
N GLN A 75 -5.97 -8.34 -17.23
CA GLN A 75 -6.21 -6.90 -17.31
C GLN A 75 -6.73 -6.35 -15.99
N ALA A 76 -7.74 -6.99 -15.38
CA ALA A 76 -8.27 -6.59 -14.09
C ALA A 76 -7.22 -6.65 -12.96
N LEU A 77 -6.36 -7.68 -12.96
CA LEU A 77 -5.25 -7.78 -12.02
C LEU A 77 -4.21 -6.68 -12.24
N GLN A 78 -3.90 -6.34 -13.48
CA GLN A 78 -2.96 -5.28 -13.82
C GLN A 78 -3.48 -3.90 -13.38
N ASP A 79 -4.77 -3.65 -13.60
CA ASP A 79 -5.44 -2.44 -13.14
C ASP A 79 -5.45 -2.36 -11.61
N ALA A 80 -5.81 -3.45 -10.92
CA ALA A 80 -5.77 -3.52 -9.45
C ALA A 80 -4.35 -3.29 -8.89
N LEU A 81 -3.32 -3.84 -9.53
CA LEU A 81 -1.93 -3.65 -9.16
C LEU A 81 -1.52 -2.18 -9.33
N SER A 82 -1.94 -1.52 -10.42
CA SER A 82 -1.69 -0.11 -10.65
C SER A 82 -2.31 0.78 -9.57
N MET A 83 -3.57 0.51 -9.20
CA MET A 83 -4.26 1.24 -8.13
C MET A 83 -3.61 1.02 -6.76
N ALA A 84 -3.21 -0.22 -6.46
CA ALA A 84 -2.52 -0.54 -5.22
C ALA A 84 -1.17 0.21 -5.12
N LYS A 85 -0.40 0.28 -6.20
CA LYS A 85 0.85 1.05 -6.24
C LYS A 85 0.62 2.53 -5.99
N GLN A 86 -0.37 3.14 -6.66
CA GLN A 86 -0.72 4.55 -6.42
C GLN A 86 -1.13 4.80 -4.98
N ARG A 87 -1.87 3.86 -4.36
CA ARG A 87 -2.28 3.99 -2.96
C ARG A 87 -1.10 3.89 -2.00
N ILE A 88 -0.15 3.00 -2.28
CA ILE A 88 1.08 2.87 -1.49
C ILE A 88 1.88 4.17 -1.56
N GLU A 89 2.09 4.71 -2.76
CA GLU A 89 2.85 5.95 -2.93
C GLU A 89 2.19 7.14 -2.19
N ALA A 90 0.85 7.25 -2.24
CA ALA A 90 0.12 8.26 -1.49
C ALA A 90 0.30 8.10 0.04
N LEU A 91 0.25 6.86 0.54
CA LEU A 91 0.46 6.58 1.97
C LEU A 91 1.91 6.82 2.40
N GLU A 92 2.88 6.50 1.54
CA GLU A 92 4.30 6.79 1.80
C GLU A 92 4.55 8.30 1.88
N GLN A 93 3.94 9.09 0.99
CA GLN A 93 4.00 10.56 1.05
C GLN A 93 3.37 11.10 2.34
N GLU A 94 2.19 10.58 2.74
CA GLU A 94 1.54 10.96 4.00
C GLU A 94 2.42 10.60 5.21
N ASN A 95 3.00 9.40 5.21
CA ASN A 95 3.87 8.93 6.28
C ASN A 95 5.16 9.77 6.38
N HIS A 96 5.77 10.13 5.26
CA HIS A 96 6.88 11.09 5.25
C HIS A 96 6.48 12.45 5.80
N GLY A 97 5.28 12.96 5.47
CA GLY A 97 4.75 14.19 6.04
C GLY A 97 4.58 14.11 7.57
N LEU A 98 4.01 13.01 8.06
CA LEU A 98 3.83 12.75 9.49
C LEU A 98 5.16 12.55 10.22
N GLN A 99 6.15 11.91 9.60
CA GLN A 99 7.49 11.78 10.15
C GLN A 99 8.19 13.14 10.25
N ALA A 100 8.07 14.00 9.23
CA ALA A 100 8.61 15.35 9.29
C ALA A 100 7.96 16.16 10.43
N GLN A 101 6.64 16.03 10.59
CA GLN A 101 5.91 16.69 11.68
C GLN A 101 6.33 16.16 13.05
N ASN A 102 6.48 14.84 13.21
CA ASN A 102 6.98 14.23 14.45
C ASN A 102 8.41 14.67 14.77
N SER A 103 9.29 14.77 13.76
CA SER A 103 10.66 15.24 13.97
C SER A 103 10.68 16.70 14.44
N ILE A 104 9.81 17.55 13.89
CA ILE A 104 9.63 18.93 14.36
C ILE A 104 9.11 18.93 15.80
N GLN A 105 8.12 18.11 16.13
CA GLN A 105 7.60 17.97 17.50
C GLN A 105 8.68 17.50 18.47
N GLN A 106 9.48 16.49 18.13
CA GLN A 106 10.59 16.02 18.96
C GLN A 106 11.67 17.08 19.15
N GLN A 107 11.99 17.87 18.12
CA GLN A 107 12.91 19.00 18.28
C GLN A 107 12.35 20.06 19.23
N VAL A 108 11.05 20.34 19.15
CA VAL A 108 10.37 21.24 20.08
C VAL A 108 10.38 20.67 21.50
N GLU A 109 10.08 19.39 21.69
CA GLU A 109 10.14 18.72 22.99
C GLU A 109 11.55 18.73 23.58
N GLN A 110 12.58 18.48 22.77
CA GLN A 110 13.97 18.56 23.22
C GLN A 110 14.38 19.99 23.60
N LEU A 111 13.89 21.00 22.89
CA LEU A 111 14.11 22.40 23.28
C LEU A 111 13.39 22.73 24.59
N VAL A 112 12.17 22.24 24.78
CA VAL A 112 11.40 22.38 26.04
C VAL A 112 12.11 21.67 27.19
N GLN A 113 12.59 20.43 27.00
CA GLN A 113 13.32 19.66 28.02
C GLN A 113 14.68 20.27 28.34
N LYS A 114 15.40 20.82 27.35
CA LYS A 114 16.67 21.51 27.57
C LYS A 114 16.49 22.82 28.34
N GLU A 115 15.30 23.41 28.30
CA GLU A 115 14.94 24.63 29.02
C GLU A 115 14.27 24.36 30.37
N GLN A 116 13.70 23.16 30.55
CA GLN A 116 13.42 22.59 31.87
C GLN A 116 14.73 22.18 32.54
N ARG A 117 15.35 23.13 33.26
CA ARG A 117 16.19 22.75 34.41
C ARG A 117 15.37 21.80 35.29
N PRO A 118 15.98 20.79 35.94
CA PRO A 118 15.28 19.96 36.90
C PRO A 118 14.99 20.82 38.13
N ASN A 119 13.87 21.53 38.11
CA ASN A 119 13.29 22.07 39.32
C ASN A 119 12.29 21.03 39.78
N ASP A 120 12.81 20.05 40.51
CA ASP A 120 12.06 19.14 41.37
C ASP A 120 11.43 19.96 42.49
N GLU A 121 10.40 20.73 42.17
CA GLU A 121 9.40 21.15 43.13
C GLU A 121 8.06 20.92 42.46
N THR A 122 7.54 19.72 42.68
CA THR A 122 6.14 19.38 42.46
C THR A 122 5.31 20.24 43.41
N ALA A 123 5.12 21.52 43.06
CA ALA A 123 4.14 22.37 43.67
C ALA A 123 2.77 21.81 43.28
N GLY A 124 2.25 20.91 44.11
CA GLY A 124 0.91 20.35 43.96
C GLY A 124 -0.09 21.47 43.76
N SER A 125 -0.97 21.30 42.78
CA SER A 125 -1.99 22.30 42.44
C SER A 125 -2.73 22.75 43.71
N PRO A 126 -2.75 24.07 44.04
CA PRO A 126 -3.42 24.58 45.24
C PRO A 126 -4.94 24.30 45.26
N VAL A 127 -5.53 23.96 44.09
CA VAL A 127 -6.91 23.48 43.97
C VAL A 127 -7.11 22.11 44.63
N LEU A 128 -6.10 21.23 44.57
CA LEU A 128 -6.14 19.92 45.24
C LEU A 128 -5.95 20.03 46.76
N GLN A 129 -5.47 21.17 47.26
CA GLN A 129 -5.28 21.46 48.68
C GLN A 129 -6.51 22.10 49.34
N GLY A 130 -7.64 22.22 48.63
CA GLY A 130 -8.91 22.71 49.22
C GLY A 130 -8.95 24.21 49.48
N MET A 131 -8.08 25.00 48.84
CA MET A 131 -8.21 26.47 48.88
C MET A 131 -9.45 26.92 48.10
N ALA A 132 -10.29 27.72 48.76
CA ALA A 132 -11.43 28.35 48.12
C ALA A 132 -10.94 29.26 46.99
N GLU A 133 -11.58 29.13 45.83
CA GLU A 133 -11.23 29.92 44.66
C GLU A 133 -11.43 31.42 44.93
N PRO A 134 -10.40 32.26 44.77
CA PRO A 134 -10.55 33.70 44.92
C PRO A 134 -11.55 34.28 43.90
N PRO A 135 -12.30 35.33 44.26
CA PRO A 135 -13.36 35.91 43.43
C PRO A 135 -12.91 36.31 42.02
N TRP A 136 -11.66 36.78 41.88
CA TRP A 136 -11.10 37.19 40.59
C TRP A 136 -10.96 36.02 39.60
N MET A 137 -10.72 34.78 40.08
CA MET A 137 -10.65 33.60 39.21
C MET A 137 -12.04 33.18 38.75
N ALA A 138 -13.04 33.28 39.62
CA ALA A 138 -14.42 32.96 39.28
C ALA A 138 -14.96 33.90 38.19
N GLU A 139 -14.67 35.20 38.31
CA GLU A 139 -15.00 36.21 37.30
C GLU A 139 -14.24 35.99 35.99
N TRP A 140 -12.99 35.56 36.06
CA TRP A 140 -12.18 35.27 34.88
C TRP A 140 -12.68 34.03 34.13
N ARG A 141 -13.08 32.97 34.85
CA ARG A 141 -13.63 31.74 34.25
C ARG A 141 -14.89 31.97 33.43
N GLN A 142 -15.72 32.93 33.83
CA GLN A 142 -16.96 33.25 33.12
C GLN A 142 -16.75 34.00 31.80
N ARG A 143 -15.52 34.41 31.47
CA ARG A 143 -15.23 35.13 30.23
C ARG A 143 -15.02 34.19 29.05
N THR A 144 -15.45 34.64 27.87
CA THR A 144 -15.27 33.91 26.60
C THR A 144 -13.81 33.75 26.17
N THR A 145 -12.87 34.49 26.79
CA THR A 145 -11.43 34.38 26.54
C THR A 145 -10.71 33.43 27.50
N PHE A 146 -11.41 32.90 28.52
CA PHE A 146 -10.82 32.11 29.60
C PHE A 146 -9.97 30.95 29.07
N GLU A 147 -10.51 30.12 28.19
CA GLU A 147 -9.81 28.93 27.66
C GLU A 147 -8.45 29.30 27.05
N ARG A 148 -8.41 30.38 26.26
CA ARG A 148 -7.17 30.81 25.61
C ARG A 148 -6.17 31.39 26.60
N ASP A 149 -6.68 32.25 27.49
CA ASP A 149 -5.86 32.91 28.49
C ASP A 149 -5.28 31.85 29.48
N ALA A 150 -6.07 30.83 29.83
CA ALA A 150 -5.69 29.72 30.70
C ALA A 150 -4.64 28.82 30.06
N ILE A 151 -4.79 28.44 28.79
CA ILE A 151 -3.78 27.66 28.06
C ILE A 151 -2.42 28.38 28.08
N ILE A 152 -2.40 29.70 27.88
CA ILE A 152 -1.16 30.48 27.90
C ILE A 152 -0.57 30.55 29.30
N LEU A 153 -1.38 30.78 30.35
CA LEU A 153 -0.90 30.81 31.73
C LEU A 153 -0.38 29.44 32.19
N THR A 154 -1.10 28.36 31.88
CA THR A 154 -0.66 26.99 32.13
C THR A 154 0.63 26.70 31.39
N LEU A 155 0.76 27.11 30.12
CA LEU A 155 1.98 26.96 29.35
C LEU A 155 3.17 27.70 29.98
N ILE A 156 2.98 28.96 30.40
CA ILE A 156 4.02 29.74 31.10
C ILE A 156 4.41 29.06 32.42
N GLY A 157 3.43 28.58 33.19
CA GLY A 157 3.66 27.88 34.45
C GLY A 157 4.38 26.54 34.30
N GLU A 158 4.02 25.75 33.29
CA GLU A 158 4.62 24.43 33.01
C GLU A 158 6.02 24.53 32.40
N THR A 159 6.26 25.54 31.56
CA THR A 159 7.53 25.68 30.82
C THR A 159 8.51 26.65 31.47
N GLY A 160 8.06 27.51 32.37
CA GLY A 160 8.87 28.60 32.94
C GLY A 160 9.28 29.66 31.91
N VAL A 161 8.72 29.62 30.70
CA VAL A 161 9.11 30.53 29.62
C VAL A 161 8.41 31.87 29.79
N SER A 162 9.20 32.91 30.08
CA SER A 162 8.68 34.28 30.19
C SER A 162 8.72 35.02 28.86
N ARG A 163 9.61 34.67 27.90
CA ARG A 163 9.84 35.49 26.70
C ARG A 163 8.67 35.43 25.71
N ARG A 164 8.09 36.59 25.39
CA ARG A 164 6.92 36.78 24.51
C ARG A 164 7.00 36.08 23.15
N PRO A 165 8.07 36.21 22.34
CA PRO A 165 8.14 35.50 21.05
C PRO A 165 8.07 33.98 21.20
N LYS A 166 8.59 33.47 22.32
CA LYS A 166 8.69 32.04 22.60
C LYS A 166 7.39 31.49 23.18
N ILE A 167 6.69 32.27 24.00
CA ILE A 167 5.32 31.98 24.44
C ILE A 167 4.39 31.89 23.22
N ILE A 168 4.50 32.82 22.27
CA ILE A 168 3.65 32.82 21.06
C ILE A 168 3.86 31.55 20.24
N GLN A 169 5.11 31.13 20.03
CA GLN A 169 5.42 29.89 19.31
C GLN A 169 4.88 28.66 20.02
N LEU A 170 5.10 28.54 21.33
CA LEU A 170 4.64 27.39 22.11
C LEU A 170 3.10 27.35 22.23
N ALA A 171 2.45 28.50 22.38
CA ALA A 171 0.99 28.61 22.41
C ALA A 171 0.36 28.27 21.05
N ALA A 172 0.99 28.70 19.96
CA ALA A 172 0.56 28.37 18.60
C ALA A 172 0.57 26.86 18.36
N VAL A 173 1.65 26.18 18.79
CA VAL A 173 1.76 24.72 18.70
C VAL A 173 0.69 24.03 19.57
N ARG A 174 0.49 24.47 20.81
CA ARG A 174 -0.48 23.84 21.74
C ARG A 174 -1.94 24.06 21.32
N MET A 175 -2.23 25.16 20.64
CA MET A 175 -3.56 25.49 20.12
C MET A 175 -3.79 24.99 18.68
N GLY A 176 -2.78 24.44 18.01
CA GLY A 176 -2.88 24.01 16.61
C GLY A 176 -3.12 25.18 15.63
N VAL A 177 -2.68 26.39 15.98
CA VAL A 177 -2.85 27.60 15.16
C VAL A 177 -1.49 28.14 14.71
N LYS A 178 -1.48 29.02 13.70
CA LYS A 178 -0.24 29.67 13.25
C LYS A 178 0.29 30.65 14.30
N PRO A 179 1.61 30.83 14.42
CA PRO A 179 2.23 31.77 15.36
C PRO A 179 1.88 33.24 15.05
N ASP A 180 1.52 33.55 13.81
CA ASP A 180 1.11 34.89 13.39
C ASP A 180 -0.37 35.19 13.71
N ASN A 181 -1.06 34.29 14.43
CA ASN A 181 -2.44 34.50 14.83
C ASN A 181 -2.53 35.62 15.87
N SER A 182 -3.17 36.74 15.50
CA SER A 182 -3.39 37.89 16.37
C SER A 182 -4.08 37.52 17.68
N ALA A 183 -4.90 36.47 17.69
CA ALA A 183 -5.59 36.00 18.90
C ALA A 183 -4.65 35.57 20.03
N ILE A 184 -3.44 35.08 19.73
CA ILE A 184 -2.44 34.72 20.74
C ILE A 184 -1.79 35.98 21.31
N GLY A 185 -1.44 36.94 20.44
CA GLY A 185 -0.90 38.23 20.85
C GLY A 185 -1.89 39.03 21.71
N ASP A 186 -3.17 39.02 21.33
CA ASP A 186 -4.24 39.67 22.08
C ASP A 186 -4.47 39.00 23.45
N ALA A 187 -4.36 37.67 23.52
CA ALA A 187 -4.44 36.95 24.79
C ALA A 187 -3.26 37.26 25.72
N LEU A 188 -2.05 37.35 25.18
CA LEU A 188 -0.87 37.72 25.95
C LEU A 188 -0.97 39.15 26.48
N ASN A 189 -1.43 40.11 25.66
CA ASN A 189 -1.69 41.49 26.11
C ASN A 189 -2.71 41.53 27.25
N ARG A 190 -3.82 40.79 27.16
CA ARG A 190 -4.83 40.73 28.22
C ARG A 190 -4.30 40.13 29.53
N ILE A 191 -3.36 39.19 29.46
CA ILE A 191 -2.71 38.59 30.62
C ILE A 191 -1.73 39.58 31.26
N GLU A 192 -0.94 40.29 30.44
CA GLU A 192 -0.01 41.34 30.89
C GLU A 192 -0.75 42.52 31.55
N GLU A 193 -1.83 43.02 30.93
CA GLU A 193 -2.67 44.10 31.48
C GLU A 193 -3.26 43.79 32.86
N ARG A 194 -3.44 42.50 33.17
CA ARG A 194 -3.97 42.03 34.46
C ARG A 194 -2.90 41.81 35.52
N GLY A 195 -1.62 42.02 35.19
CA GLY A 195 -0.49 41.73 36.08
C GLY A 195 -0.32 40.23 36.37
N LEU A 196 -0.92 39.36 35.54
CA LEU A 196 -0.82 37.90 35.67
C LEU A 196 0.39 37.34 34.91
N GLY A 197 1.03 38.16 34.06
CA GLY A 197 2.33 37.87 33.47
C GLY A 197 3.46 38.41 34.35
N VAL A 198 4.45 37.58 34.65
CA VAL A 198 5.72 38.04 35.22
C VAL A 198 6.30 39.09 34.28
N GLY A 199 6.57 40.29 34.80
CA GLY A 199 7.04 41.44 34.02
C GLY A 199 8.03 41.05 32.93
N LEU A 200 7.58 41.23 31.70
CA LEU A 200 8.29 40.93 30.47
C LEU A 200 9.11 42.14 30.00
#